data_AF-A0A9E4HXZ1-F1
#
_entry.id   AF-A0A9E4HXZ1-F1
#
_cell.length_a   1.000
_cell.length_b   1.000
_cell.length_c   1.000
_cell.angle_alpha   90.00
_cell.angle_beta   90.00
_cell.angle_gamma   90.00
#
_symmetry.space_group_name_H-M   'P 1'
#
loop_
_entity.id
_entity.type
_entity.pdbx_description
1 polymer ?
#
loop_
_entity_poly.entity_id
_entity_poly.type
_entity_poly.pdbx_seq_one_letter_code
_entity_poly.pdbx_strand_id
1 'polypeptide(L)'
;MTDLVRYLEVQRLLDEVEDVADELAGNERDMVDWLRRSCEDPSHNEAQAVRLLETILRNVRIRRSYDIDASEHTPRKIDLDRKIH
;
A
#
# COMPACT_ATOMS: atom_id res chain seq x y z
N MET A 1 18.08 1.01 20.97
CA MET A 1 18.33 2.33 20.36
C MET A 1 17.40 2.42 19.17
N THR A 2 16.33 3.18 19.30
CA THR A 2 15.44 3.60 18.21
C THR A 2 16.31 4.27 17.15
N ASP A 3 16.26 3.76 15.93
CA ASP A 3 16.97 4.37 14.81
C ASP A 3 16.16 5.60 14.39
N LEU A 4 16.65 6.80 14.74
CA LEU A 4 15.96 8.06 14.46
C LEU A 4 15.56 8.18 12.98
N VAL A 5 16.38 7.64 12.08
CA VAL A 5 16.09 7.61 10.64
C VAL A 5 14.83 6.80 10.35
N ARG A 6 14.69 5.62 10.98
CA ARG A 6 13.50 4.78 10.81
C ARG A 6 12.26 5.40 11.43
N TYR A 7 12.40 6.05 12.58
CA TYR A 7 11.28 6.75 13.20
C TYR A 7 10.74 7.86 12.29
N LEU A 8 11.63 8.69 11.73
CA LEU A 8 11.25 9.73 10.78
C LEU A 8 10.62 9.16 9.51
N GLU A 9 11.10 8.02 9.03
CA GLU A 9 10.54 7.34 7.87
C GLU A 9 9.12 6.83 8.14
N VAL A 10 8.85 6.28 9.33
CA VAL A 10 7.49 5.87 9.72
C VAL A 10 6.56 7.08 9.76
N GLN A 11 6.99 8.21 10.34
CA GLN A 11 6.17 9.43 10.37
C GLN A 11 5.86 9.92 8.95
N ARG A 12 6.86 10.00 8.08
CA ARG A 12 6.70 10.37 6.67
C ARG A 12 5.69 9.47 5.94
N LEU A 13 5.77 8.15 6.17
CA LEU A 13 4.85 7.19 5.56
C LEU A 13 3.44 7.28 6.14
N LEU A 14 3.28 7.61 7.42
CA LEU A 14 1.97 7.86 8.01
C LEU A 14 1.31 9.10 7.40
N ASP A 15 2.08 10.17 7.16
CA ASP A 15 1.60 11.37 6.47
C ASP A 15 1.18 11.04 5.03
N GLU A 16 1.99 10.29 4.27
CA GLU A 16 1.63 9.83 2.92
C GLU A 16 0.35 8.98 2.90
N VAL A 17 0.08 8.23 3.98
CA VAL A 17 -1.14 7.44 4.13
C VAL A 17 -2.35 8.32 4.45
N GLU A 18 -2.18 9.41 5.19
CA GLU A 18 -3.26 10.39 5.45
C GLU A 18 -3.74 11.04 4.15
N ASP A 19 -2.80 11.39 3.26
CA ASP A 19 -3.11 11.97 1.94
C ASP A 19 -3.98 11.04 1.07
N VAL A 20 -4.04 9.74 1.39
CA VAL A 20 -4.81 8.74 0.66
C VAL A 20 -5.86 8.04 1.53
N ALA A 21 -6.21 8.61 2.69
CA ALA A 21 -7.05 7.97 3.70
C ALA A 21 -8.45 7.57 3.20
N ASP A 22 -9.00 8.32 2.24
CA ASP A 22 -10.30 8.05 1.62
C ASP A 22 -10.29 6.86 0.65
N GLU A 23 -9.11 6.41 0.23
CA GLU A 23 -8.92 5.29 -0.69
C GLU A 23 -8.46 3.99 -0.02
N LEU A 24 -8.28 4.03 1.30
CA LEU A 24 -7.97 2.87 2.10
C LEU A 24 -9.18 1.94 2.18
N ALA A 25 -8.96 0.66 1.96
CA ALA A 25 -9.94 -0.37 2.29
C ALA A 25 -10.08 -0.49 3.82
N GLY A 26 -11.22 -1.02 4.29
CA GLY A 26 -11.49 -1.12 5.74
C GLY A 26 -10.37 -1.81 6.54
N ASN A 27 -9.85 -2.93 6.02
CA ASN A 27 -8.75 -3.65 6.63
C ASN A 27 -7.42 -2.86 6.65
N GLU A 28 -7.18 -2.00 5.66
CA GLU A 28 -5.99 -1.16 5.61
C GLU A 28 -6.11 -0.01 6.60
N ARG A 29 -7.29 0.59 6.73
CA ARG A 29 -7.57 1.60 7.75
C ARG A 29 -7.38 1.04 9.16
N ASP A 30 -7.92 -0.14 9.45
CA ASP A 30 -7.73 -0.82 10.73
C ASP A 30 -6.25 -1.09 11.01
N MET A 31 -5.48 -1.48 9.99
CA MET A 31 -4.04 -1.73 10.10
C MET A 31 -3.24 -0.46 10.36
N VAL A 32 -3.59 0.66 9.72
CA VAL A 32 -2.96 1.97 9.95
C VAL A 32 -3.26 2.46 11.36
N ASP A 33 -4.49 2.33 11.84
CA ASP A 33 -4.86 2.71 13.20
C ASP A 33 -4.14 1.85 14.24
N TRP A 34 -3.98 0.55 13.98
CA TRP A 34 -3.16 -0.32 14.83
C TRP A 34 -1.68 0.09 14.82
N LEU A 35 -1.13 0.43 13.64
CA LEU A 35 0.26 0.88 13.51
C LEU A 35 0.51 2.20 14.25
N ARG A 36 -0.41 3.17 14.16
CA ARG A 36 -0.31 4.46 14.88
C ARG A 36 -0.21 4.25 16.39
N ARG A 37 -1.12 3.45 16.95
CA ARG A 37 -1.09 3.08 18.38
C ARG A 37 0.17 2.31 18.75
N SER A 38 0.61 1.40 17.86
CA SER A 38 1.81 0.60 18.12
C SER A 38 3.09 1.45 18.11
N CYS A 39 3.15 2.50 17.30
CA CYS A 39 4.31 3.41 17.25
C CYS A 39 4.45 4.30 18.50
N GLU A 40 3.43 4.38 19.36
CA GLU A 40 3.53 5.01 20.68
C GLU A 40 4.30 4.14 21.68
N ASP A 41 4.42 2.83 21.41
CA ASP A 41 5.20 1.90 22.23
C ASP A 41 6.70 1.98 21.86
N PRO A 42 7.60 2.29 22.82
CA PRO A 42 9.04 2.34 22.57
C PRO A 42 9.67 1.01 22.13
N SER A 43 8.97 -0.11 22.32
CA SER A 43 9.39 -1.45 21.92
C SER A 43 8.97 -1.83 20.50
N HIS A 44 8.24 -0.94 19.82
CA HIS A 44 7.75 -1.17 18.47
C HIS A 44 8.89 -1.38 17.47
N ASN A 45 8.65 -2.28 16.51
CA ASN A 45 9.60 -2.56 15.45
C ASN A 45 9.37 -1.60 14.27
N GLU A 46 10.15 -0.52 14.19
CA GLU A 46 9.97 0.51 13.17
C GLU A 46 10.21 -0.05 11.77
N ALA A 47 11.12 -1.02 11.61
CA ALA A 47 11.38 -1.65 10.31
C ALA A 47 10.18 -2.48 9.82
N GLN A 48 9.40 -3.07 10.72
CA GLN A 48 8.16 -3.74 10.36
C GLN A 48 7.06 -2.74 10.01
N ALA A 49 6.97 -1.63 10.75
CA ALA A 49 6.02 -0.54 10.49
C ALA A 49 6.20 0.02 9.08
N VAL A 50 7.44 0.37 8.70
CA VAL A 50 7.80 0.86 7.37
C VAL A 50 7.29 -0.08 6.28
N ARG A 51 7.62 -1.38 6.37
CA ARG A 51 7.21 -2.37 5.35
C ARG A 51 5.70 -2.49 5.21
N LEU A 52 4.96 -2.40 6.32
CA LEU A 52 3.50 -2.47 6.30
C LEU A 52 2.90 -1.23 5.65
N LEU A 53 3.37 -0.03 6.02
CA LEU A 53 2.92 1.23 5.42
C LEU A 53 3.24 1.31 3.92
N GLU A 54 4.45 0.89 3.50
CA GLU A 54 4.83 0.80 2.08
C GLU A 54 3.91 -0.15 1.31
N THR A 55 3.52 -1.28 1.91
CA THR A 55 2.60 -2.24 1.29
C THR A 55 1.21 -1.64 1.11
N ILE A 56 0.70 -0.90 2.10
CA ILE A 56 -0.60 -0.21 2.02
C ILE A 56 -0.57 0.84 0.91
N LEU A 57 0.44 1.72 0.90
CA LEU A 57 0.60 2.74 -0.14
C LEU A 57 0.73 2.13 -1.53
N ARG A 58 1.48 1.01 -1.66
CA ARG A 58 1.58 0.27 -2.92
C ARG A 58 0.23 -0.28 -3.36
N ASN A 59 -0.56 -0.86 -2.45
CA ASN A 59 -1.88 -1.38 -2.78
C ASN A 59 -2.82 -0.28 -3.26
N VAL A 60 -2.82 0.88 -2.58
CA VAL A 60 -3.57 2.07 -3.02
C VAL A 60 -3.13 2.50 -4.42
N ARG A 61 -1.82 2.63 -4.69
CA ARG A 61 -1.28 3.00 -6.01
C ARG A 61 -1.66 2.00 -7.10
N ILE A 62 -1.65 0.71 -6.77
CA ILE A 62 -2.09 -0.35 -7.68
C ILE A 62 -3.57 -0.16 -8.00
N ARG A 63 -4.44 0.02 -6.99
CA ARG A 63 -5.88 0.25 -7.20
C ARG A 63 -6.12 1.50 -8.05
N ARG A 64 -5.47 2.62 -7.74
CA ARG A 64 -5.51 3.84 -8.59
C ARG A 64 -5.11 3.55 -10.03
N SER A 65 -4.03 2.81 -10.24
CA SER A 65 -3.55 2.47 -11.59
C SER A 65 -4.47 1.51 -12.34
N TYR A 66 -5.21 0.65 -11.64
CA TYR A 66 -6.24 -0.21 -12.24
C TYR A 66 -7.54 0.54 -12.51
N ASP A 67 -7.80 1.63 -11.78
CA ASP A 67 -8.92 2.55 -12.01
C ASP A 67 -8.67 3.49 -13.21
N ILE A 68 -7.40 3.58 -13.67
CA ILE A 68 -7.04 4.13 -14.98
C ILE A 68 -7.53 3.16 -16.08
N ASP A 69 -8.82 3.25 -16.32
CA ASP A 69 -9.57 2.91 -17.52
C ASP A 69 -9.36 1.52 -18.15
N ALA A 70 -10.10 0.54 -17.63
CA ALA A 70 -10.36 -0.72 -18.34
C ALA A 70 -11.11 -0.53 -19.68
N SER A 71 -11.65 0.67 -19.98
CA SER A 71 -12.27 0.97 -21.26
C SER A 71 -11.27 1.48 -22.32
N GLU A 72 -10.12 2.04 -21.93
CA GLU A 72 -9.07 2.43 -22.87
C GLU A 72 -8.14 1.27 -23.26
N HIS A 73 -8.02 0.26 -22.39
CA HIS A 73 -7.31 -0.96 -22.71
C HIS A 73 -8.21 -1.96 -23.43
N THR A 74 -8.37 -1.75 -24.75
CA THR A 74 -8.87 -2.81 -25.64
C THR A 74 -8.07 -4.09 -25.35
N PRO A 75 -8.69 -5.18 -24.87
CA PRO A 75 -7.96 -6.42 -24.65
C PRO A 75 -7.32 -6.81 -25.97
N ARG A 76 -5.99 -6.92 -26.02
CA ARG A 76 -5.32 -7.53 -27.16
C ARG A 76 -5.85 -8.96 -27.23
N LYS A 77 -6.81 -9.21 -28.12
CA LYS A 77 -7.25 -10.56 -28.48
C LYS A 77 -6.01 -11.28 -29.03
N ILE A 78 -5.43 -12.13 -28.20
CA ILE A 78 -4.47 -13.11 -28.67
C ILE A 78 -5.34 -14.22 -29.26
N ASP A 79 -5.49 -14.23 -30.58
CA ASP A 79 -6.02 -15.39 -31.29
C ASP A 79 -5.01 -16.53 -31.11
N LEU A 80 -5.27 -17.38 -30.12
CA LEU A 80 -4.59 -18.66 -29.98
C LEU A 80 -5.11 -19.55 -31.09
N ASP A 81 -4.36 -19.61 -32.19
CA ASP A 81 -4.59 -20.52 -33.29
C ASP A 81 -4.43 -21.95 -32.76
N ARG A 82 -5.57 -22.57 -32.42
CA ARG A 82 -5.64 -23.88 -31.81
C ARG A 82 -5.36 -24.90 -32.92
N LYS A 83 -4.08 -25.20 -33.17
CA LYS A 83 -3.70 -26.36 -33.99
C LYS A 83 -4.15 -27.63 -33.27
N ILE A 84 -5.33 -28.10 -33.64
CA ILE A 84 -5.82 -29.45 -33.34
C ILE A 84 -4.91 -30.38 -34.13
N HIS A 85 -4.14 -31.22 -33.43
CA HIS A 85 -3.38 -32.31 -34.04
C HIS A 85 -3.88 -33.65 -33.52
#